data_AF-A0A929H7R8-F1
#
_entry.id   AF-A0A929H7R8-F1
#
_cell.length_a   1.000
_cell.length_b   1.000
_cell.length_c   1.000
_cell.angle_alpha   90.00
_cell.angle_beta   90.00
_cell.angle_gamma   90.00
#
_symmetry.space_group_name_H-M   'P 1'
#
loop_
_entity.id
_entity.type
_entity.pdbx_description
1 polymer ?
#
loop_
_entity_poly.entity_id
_entity_poly.type
_entity_poly.pdbx_seq_one_letter_code
_entity_poly.pdbx_strand_id
1 'polypeptide(L)'
;MHIARGIFSGLFGLALAVVLVVLGLVVTLNSTILDPSFVVTELDKMGAHAIIADQIRGQLPSEEPQIAQIIDETMGELEPWLREQTAVLAYAGCAYLKGEQELSVTISLEVVRVKVKEKVAQTIRESLPPELEGASASQIEFFISQLCTEIDSQIPEQIEVNEASLGPETAAALRKAREVVSYVQLGYKVLIGVAVLLVLLIALVQWWRVKAITRYVGIAFAVGGVVSIMGSVAAWSLVSRAVPSEIPPEIAAKLPQLISDLTHPLQTYGVAFLIAGVVLIALSVILKSPGAEYH
;
A
#
# COMPACT_ATOMS: atom_id res chain seq x y z
N MET A 1 -27.96 -43.60 -1.58
CA MET A 1 -27.04 -42.80 -0.72
C MET A 1 -25.81 -42.24 -1.43
N HIS A 2 -25.23 -42.90 -2.46
CA HIS A 2 -24.02 -42.40 -3.15
C HIS A 2 -24.20 -41.06 -3.88
N ILE A 3 -25.36 -40.83 -4.51
CA ILE A 3 -25.66 -39.60 -5.27
C ILE A 3 -25.70 -38.38 -4.33
N ALA A 4 -26.43 -38.47 -3.22
CA ALA A 4 -26.54 -37.38 -2.24
C ALA A 4 -25.17 -36.94 -1.70
N ARG A 5 -24.29 -37.89 -1.35
CA ARG A 5 -22.93 -37.59 -0.86
C ARG A 5 -22.09 -36.84 -1.91
N GLY A 6 -22.22 -37.22 -3.18
CA GLY A 6 -21.57 -36.54 -4.30
C GLY A 6 -22.02 -35.08 -4.43
N ILE A 7 -23.34 -34.84 -4.33
CA ILE A 7 -23.93 -33.50 -4.41
C ILE A 7 -23.45 -32.61 -3.26
N PHE A 8 -23.53 -33.08 -2.00
CA PHE A 8 -23.08 -32.30 -0.85
C PHE A 8 -21.59 -31.99 -0.90
N SER A 9 -20.76 -32.95 -1.33
CA SER A 9 -19.31 -32.73 -1.45
C SER A 9 -18.98 -31.76 -2.58
N GLY A 10 -19.73 -31.79 -3.69
CA GLY A 10 -19.61 -30.81 -4.76
C GLY A 10 -19.98 -29.41 -4.30
N LEU A 11 -21.08 -29.27 -3.55
CA LEU A 11 -21.51 -27.98 -3.00
C LEU A 11 -20.48 -27.40 -2.01
N PHE A 12 -19.97 -28.22 -1.09
CA PHE A 12 -18.91 -27.78 -0.17
C PHE A 12 -17.60 -27.49 -0.88
N GLY A 13 -17.27 -28.24 -1.93
CA GLY A 13 -16.10 -27.95 -2.78
C GLY A 13 -16.23 -26.62 -3.53
N LEU A 14 -17.42 -26.31 -4.07
CA LEU A 14 -17.68 -25.02 -4.69
C LEU A 14 -17.58 -23.87 -3.68
N ALA A 15 -18.21 -24.04 -2.51
CA ALA A 15 -18.11 -23.06 -1.42
C ALA A 15 -16.65 -22.86 -0.99
N LEU A 16 -15.86 -23.93 -0.91
CA LEU A 16 -14.44 -23.87 -0.58
C LEU A 16 -13.66 -23.10 -1.66
N ALA A 17 -13.93 -23.34 -2.95
CA ALA A 17 -13.29 -22.60 -4.02
C ALA A 17 -13.57 -21.08 -3.92
N VAL A 18 -14.82 -20.69 -3.64
CA VAL A 18 -15.18 -19.29 -3.42
C VAL A 18 -14.43 -18.71 -2.21
N VAL A 19 -14.39 -19.43 -1.10
CA VAL A 19 -13.68 -19.01 0.11
C VAL A 19 -12.18 -18.82 -0.17
N LEU A 20 -11.55 -19.72 -0.94
CA LEU A 20 -10.14 -19.60 -1.31
C LEU A 20 -9.86 -18.37 -2.20
N VAL A 21 -10.75 -18.06 -3.14
CA VAL A 21 -10.63 -16.85 -3.98
C VAL A 21 -10.73 -15.59 -3.11
N VAL A 22 -11.74 -15.50 -2.24
CA VAL A 22 -11.91 -14.35 -1.33
C VAL A 22 -10.71 -14.25 -0.37
N LEU A 23 -10.22 -15.37 0.14
CA LEU A 23 -9.02 -15.41 0.98
C LEU A 23 -7.79 -14.89 0.22
N GLY A 24 -7.60 -15.29 -1.04
CA GLY A 24 -6.52 -14.76 -1.89
C GLY A 24 -6.57 -13.24 -2.06
N LEU A 25 -7.76 -12.68 -2.26
CA LEU A 25 -7.97 -11.23 -2.33
C LEU A 25 -7.63 -10.53 -1.00
N VAL A 26 -8.15 -11.07 0.11
CA VAL A 26 -7.91 -10.53 1.46
C VAL A 26 -6.43 -10.55 1.82
N VAL A 27 -5.74 -11.65 1.51
CA VAL A 27 -4.29 -11.76 1.74
C VAL A 27 -3.53 -10.77 0.87
N THR A 28 -3.94 -10.61 -0.39
CA THR A 28 -3.33 -9.63 -1.31
C THR A 28 -3.45 -8.22 -0.75
N LEU A 29 -4.64 -7.81 -0.29
CA LEU A 29 -4.83 -6.51 0.36
C LEU A 29 -3.96 -6.35 1.61
N ASN A 30 -3.87 -7.41 2.42
CA ASN A 30 -3.06 -7.38 3.63
C ASN A 30 -1.55 -7.28 3.35
N SER A 31 -1.06 -7.89 2.27
CA SER A 31 0.35 -7.84 1.86
C SER A 31 0.71 -6.61 1.01
N THR A 32 -0.26 -5.79 0.64
CA THR A 32 -0.04 -4.63 -0.24
C THR A 32 -0.43 -3.34 0.49
N ILE A 33 -1.69 -2.92 0.40
CA ILE A 33 -2.19 -1.65 0.94
C ILE A 33 -1.99 -1.57 2.46
N LEU A 34 -1.99 -2.71 3.15
CA LEU A 34 -1.80 -2.77 4.60
C LEU A 34 -0.37 -3.14 5.02
N ASP A 35 0.53 -3.35 4.06
CA ASP A 35 1.93 -3.57 4.33
C ASP A 35 2.70 -2.25 4.16
N PRO A 36 3.26 -1.68 5.25
CA PRO A 36 3.93 -0.39 5.17
C PRO A 36 5.17 -0.45 4.29
N SER A 37 5.89 -1.58 4.23
CA SER A 37 7.06 -1.71 3.35
C SER A 37 6.68 -1.66 1.87
N PHE A 38 5.56 -2.28 1.50
CA PHE A 38 4.98 -2.14 0.16
C PHE A 38 4.60 -0.69 -0.13
N VAL A 39 3.84 -0.05 0.75
CA VAL A 39 3.39 1.35 0.56
C VAL A 39 4.58 2.31 0.41
N VAL A 40 5.61 2.19 1.24
CA VAL A 40 6.82 3.03 1.15
C VAL A 40 7.55 2.80 -0.17
N THR A 41 7.72 1.56 -0.58
CA THR A 41 8.37 1.20 -1.85
C THR A 41 7.59 1.78 -3.03
N GLU A 42 6.26 1.74 -2.95
CA GLU A 42 5.41 2.22 -4.02
C GLU A 42 5.34 3.75 -4.07
N LEU A 43 5.35 4.43 -2.93
CA LEU A 43 5.46 5.89 -2.85
C LEU A 43 6.81 6.39 -3.42
N ASP A 44 7.90 5.67 -3.14
CA ASP A 44 9.23 5.95 -3.72
C ASP A 44 9.21 5.80 -5.24
N LYS A 45 8.64 4.70 -5.75
CA LYS A 45 8.45 4.52 -7.20
C LYS A 45 7.56 5.59 -7.81
N MET A 46 6.51 6.03 -7.11
CA MET A 46 5.62 7.08 -7.58
C MET A 46 6.27 8.46 -7.59
N GLY A 47 7.43 8.64 -6.95
CA GLY A 47 8.05 9.94 -6.78
C GLY A 47 7.20 10.83 -5.88
N ALA A 48 6.48 10.26 -4.90
CA ALA A 48 5.61 11.02 -4.00
C ALA A 48 6.36 12.14 -3.27
N HIS A 49 7.68 11.99 -3.09
CA HIS A 49 8.55 13.02 -2.51
C HIS A 49 8.59 14.29 -3.37
N ALA A 50 8.49 14.18 -4.70
CA ALA A 50 8.43 15.34 -5.59
C ALA A 50 7.14 16.14 -5.38
N ILE A 51 6.00 15.46 -5.18
CA ILE A 51 4.72 16.11 -4.88
C ILE A 51 4.80 16.87 -3.55
N ILE A 52 5.39 16.26 -2.53
CA ILE A 52 5.60 16.91 -1.22
C ILE A 52 6.56 18.09 -1.37
N ALA A 53 7.65 17.92 -2.12
CA ALA A 53 8.61 18.98 -2.37
C ALA A 53 7.96 20.18 -3.09
N ASP A 54 7.10 19.93 -4.08
CA ASP A 54 6.37 20.99 -4.78
C ASP A 54 5.34 21.69 -3.89
N GLN A 55 4.69 20.95 -2.97
CA GLN A 55 3.81 21.55 -1.99
C GLN A 55 4.57 22.42 -0.97
N ILE A 56 5.76 22.00 -0.55
CA ILE A 56 6.64 22.82 0.30
C ILE A 56 7.14 24.05 -0.48
N ARG A 57 7.56 23.88 -1.74
CA ARG A 57 7.93 25.00 -2.63
C ARG A 57 6.81 26.03 -2.73
N GLY A 58 5.56 25.57 -2.89
CA GLY A 58 4.39 26.45 -2.95
C GLY A 58 4.13 27.26 -1.68
N GLN A 59 4.69 26.87 -0.53
CA GLN A 59 4.61 27.63 0.73
C GLN A 59 5.79 28.57 0.95
N LEU A 60 6.85 28.47 0.14
CA LEU A 60 8.04 29.30 0.26
C LEU A 60 7.92 30.56 -0.60
N PRO A 61 8.38 31.72 -0.11
CA PRO A 61 8.34 32.97 -0.85
C PRO A 61 9.29 32.86 -2.06
N SER A 62 8.72 32.71 -3.25
CA SER A 62 9.47 32.50 -4.51
C SER A 62 9.45 33.74 -5.42
N GLU A 63 9.26 34.92 -4.85
CA GLU A 63 9.13 36.17 -5.64
C GLU A 63 10.43 36.57 -6.34
N GLU A 64 11.59 36.16 -5.80
CA GLU A 64 12.89 36.44 -6.39
C GLU A 64 13.50 35.20 -7.08
N PRO A 65 14.01 35.34 -8.32
CA PRO A 65 14.62 34.23 -9.06
C PRO A 65 15.80 33.57 -8.33
N GLN A 66 16.53 34.34 -7.52
CA GLN A 66 17.66 33.85 -6.73
C GLN A 66 17.19 32.96 -5.57
N ILE A 67 16.08 33.33 -4.91
CA ILE A 67 15.49 32.54 -3.83
C ILE A 67 14.92 31.23 -4.38
N ALA A 68 14.30 31.26 -5.55
CA ALA A 68 13.82 30.04 -6.21
C ALA A 68 14.96 29.03 -6.48
N GLN A 69 16.12 29.49 -6.94
CA GLN A 69 17.28 28.61 -7.16
C GLN A 69 17.80 28.01 -5.84
N ILE A 70 17.88 28.81 -4.79
CA ILE A 70 18.31 28.35 -3.46
C ILE A 70 17.35 27.27 -2.93
N ILE A 71 16.05 27.48 -3.11
CA ILE A 71 15.03 26.51 -2.73
C ILE A 71 15.21 25.22 -3.53
N ASP A 72 15.44 25.29 -4.84
CA ASP A 72 15.64 24.10 -5.66
C ASP A 72 16.87 23.28 -5.26
N GLU A 73 17.99 23.95 -5.00
CA GLU A 73 19.21 23.29 -4.50
C GLU A 73 18.97 22.67 -3.11
N THR A 74 18.26 23.39 -2.24
CA THR A 74 17.93 22.91 -0.89
C THR A 74 16.97 21.72 -0.92
N MET A 75 16.00 21.72 -1.85
CA MET A 75 15.08 20.59 -2.03
C MET A 75 15.81 19.34 -2.50
N GLY A 76 16.83 19.49 -3.35
CA GLY A 76 17.73 18.39 -3.72
C GLY A 76 18.48 17.81 -2.51
N GLU A 77 18.96 18.65 -1.60
CA GLU A 77 19.62 18.20 -0.38
C GLU A 77 18.65 17.59 0.65
N LEU A 78 17.39 18.01 0.64
CA LEU A 78 16.34 17.51 1.54
C LEU A 78 15.68 16.22 1.06
N GLU A 79 15.94 15.77 -0.17
CA GLU A 79 15.36 14.54 -0.73
C GLU A 79 15.49 13.32 0.21
N PRO A 80 16.66 13.03 0.83
CA PRO A 80 16.80 11.91 1.76
C PRO A 80 15.92 12.06 3.01
N TRP A 81 15.79 13.29 3.52
CA TRP A 81 14.94 13.59 4.67
C TRP A 81 13.45 13.46 4.32
N LEU A 82 13.02 13.97 3.16
CA LEU A 82 11.64 13.82 2.65
C LEU A 82 11.26 12.35 2.48
N ARG A 83 12.20 11.54 2.01
CA ARG A 83 12.04 10.09 1.89
C ARG A 83 11.82 9.42 3.24
N GLU A 84 12.61 9.81 4.25
CA GLU A 84 12.45 9.31 5.61
C GLU A 84 11.10 9.72 6.21
N GLN A 85 10.69 10.98 6.06
CA GLN A 85 9.38 11.45 6.56
C GLN A 85 8.21 10.77 5.86
N THR A 86 8.31 10.54 4.55
CA THR A 86 7.30 9.80 3.80
C THR A 86 7.18 8.36 4.31
N ALA A 87 8.31 7.73 4.66
CA ALA A 87 8.30 6.42 5.28
C ALA A 87 7.59 6.44 6.64
N VAL A 88 7.95 7.37 7.53
CA VAL A 88 7.30 7.55 8.84
C VAL A 88 5.79 7.73 8.70
N LEU A 89 5.35 8.59 7.77
CA LEU A 89 3.93 8.80 7.47
C LEU A 89 3.24 7.53 6.96
N ALA A 90 3.88 6.78 6.07
CA ALA A 90 3.32 5.53 5.55
C ALA A 90 3.15 4.48 6.65
N TYR A 91 4.15 4.34 7.55
CA TYR A 91 4.06 3.44 8.71
C TYR A 91 2.94 3.85 9.66
N ALA A 92 2.87 5.12 10.02
CA ALA A 92 1.83 5.63 10.91
C ALA A 92 0.43 5.53 10.28
N GLY A 93 0.29 5.84 8.99
CA GLY A 93 -0.95 5.66 8.24
C GLY A 93 -1.39 4.20 8.21
N CYS A 94 -0.48 3.26 7.98
CA CYS A 94 -0.79 1.83 8.04
C CYS A 94 -1.21 1.38 9.46
N ALA A 95 -0.49 1.81 10.50
CA ALA A 95 -0.85 1.51 11.89
C ALA A 95 -2.23 2.07 12.26
N TYR A 96 -2.54 3.29 11.80
CA TYR A 96 -3.85 3.90 11.95
C TYR A 96 -4.95 3.11 11.24
N LEU A 97 -4.74 2.73 9.98
CA LEU A 97 -5.72 1.94 9.20
C LEU A 97 -5.98 0.58 9.84
N LYS A 98 -4.96 -0.05 10.43
CA LYS A 98 -5.11 -1.29 11.21
C LYS A 98 -5.78 -1.07 12.56
N GLY A 99 -5.97 0.17 12.97
CA GLY A 99 -6.53 0.56 14.25
C GLY A 99 -5.59 0.32 15.44
N GLU A 100 -4.30 0.18 15.19
CA GLU A 100 -3.27 -0.03 16.22
C GLU A 100 -2.95 1.28 16.97
N GLN A 101 -3.03 2.42 16.27
CA GLN A 101 -2.72 3.75 16.82
C GLN A 101 -3.69 4.81 16.25
N GLU A 102 -3.78 5.96 16.91
CA GLU A 102 -4.42 7.14 16.35
C GLU A 102 -3.48 7.83 15.36
N LEU A 103 -4.03 8.52 14.36
CA LEU A 103 -3.23 9.25 13.39
C LEU A 103 -2.72 10.54 14.05
N SER A 104 -1.52 10.49 14.59
CA SER A 104 -0.79 11.66 15.09
C SER A 104 0.68 11.49 14.71
N VAL A 105 1.09 12.17 13.65
CA VAL A 105 2.48 12.21 13.20
C VAL A 105 2.96 13.64 13.25
N THR A 106 3.99 13.90 14.04
CA THR A 106 4.64 15.20 14.11
C THR A 106 5.89 15.16 13.25
N ILE A 107 5.91 15.94 12.18
CA ILE A 107 7.07 16.11 11.30
C ILE A 107 7.76 17.41 11.72
N SER A 108 8.98 17.31 12.25
CA SER A 108 9.81 18.49 12.55
C SER A 108 10.33 19.09 11.26
N LEU A 109 10.03 20.36 11.00
CA LEU A 109 10.57 21.11 9.88
C LEU A 109 11.88 21.84 10.24
N GLU A 110 12.43 21.58 11.42
CA GLU A 110 13.67 22.21 11.87
C GLU A 110 14.83 21.97 10.90
N VAL A 111 14.94 20.74 10.36
CA VAL A 111 15.96 20.39 9.36
C VAL A 111 15.82 21.25 8.10
N VAL A 112 14.59 21.43 7.61
CA VAL A 112 14.28 22.26 6.44
C VAL A 112 14.64 23.71 6.74
N ARG A 113 14.21 24.24 7.88
CA ARG A 113 14.44 25.62 8.31
C ARG A 113 15.92 25.93 8.46
N VAL A 114 16.69 25.05 9.10
CA VAL A 114 18.15 25.21 9.27
C VAL A 114 18.85 25.21 7.92
N LYS A 115 18.51 24.26 7.03
CA LYS A 115 19.12 24.14 5.71
C LYS A 115 18.84 25.33 4.80
N VAL A 116 17.58 25.79 4.76
CA VAL A 116 17.19 26.96 3.99
C VAL A 116 17.94 28.21 4.50
N LYS A 117 18.00 28.42 5.83
CA LYS A 117 18.73 29.58 6.41
C LYS A 117 20.22 29.54 6.09
N GLU A 118 20.86 28.38 6.22
CA GLU A 118 22.28 28.20 5.91
C GLU A 118 22.58 28.53 4.44
N LYS A 119 21.76 28.01 3.52
CA LYS A 119 21.93 28.26 2.08
C LYS A 119 21.66 29.71 1.70
N VAL A 120 20.59 30.32 2.21
CA VAL A 120 20.30 31.74 1.97
C VAL A 120 21.46 32.61 2.45
N ALA A 121 21.98 32.37 3.66
CA ALA A 121 23.12 33.11 4.19
C ALA A 121 24.39 32.90 3.35
N GLN A 122 24.63 31.68 2.86
CA GLN A 122 25.77 31.35 2.00
C GLN A 122 25.67 32.06 0.65
N THR A 123 24.54 31.96 -0.04
CA THR A 123 24.35 32.54 -1.37
C THR A 123 24.46 34.06 -1.36
N ILE A 124 23.92 34.75 -0.35
CA ILE A 124 24.05 36.22 -0.23
C ILE A 124 25.52 36.64 -0.03
N ARG A 125 26.31 35.82 0.67
CA ARG A 125 27.75 36.08 0.88
C ARG A 125 28.59 35.81 -0.37
N GLU A 126 28.22 34.80 -1.15
CA GLU A 126 28.93 34.43 -2.39
C GLU A 126 28.56 35.36 -3.56
N SER A 127 27.30 35.77 -3.65
CA SER A 127 26.79 36.70 -4.66
C SER A 127 25.93 37.76 -3.97
N LEU A 128 26.51 38.94 -3.73
CA LEU A 128 25.77 40.06 -3.15
C LEU A 128 24.62 40.47 -4.10
N PRO A 129 23.40 40.61 -3.57
CA PRO A 129 22.30 41.23 -4.30
C PRO A 129 22.67 42.65 -4.76
N PRO A 130 22.17 43.12 -5.91
CA PRO A 130 22.41 44.48 -6.40
C PRO A 130 22.03 45.56 -5.38
N GLU A 131 21.02 45.31 -4.54
CA GLU A 131 20.59 46.23 -3.48
C GLU A 131 21.62 46.39 -2.36
N LEU A 132 22.55 45.44 -2.25
CA LEU A 132 23.60 45.38 -1.23
C LEU A 132 25.01 45.63 -1.81
N GLU A 133 25.13 45.93 -3.10
CA GLU A 133 26.41 46.31 -3.69
C GLU A 133 26.96 47.61 -3.05
N GLY A 134 28.07 47.49 -2.33
CA GLY A 134 28.68 48.59 -1.57
C GLY A 134 28.17 48.75 -0.14
N ALA A 135 27.27 47.87 0.32
CA ALA A 135 26.86 47.81 1.72
C ALA A 135 28.02 47.33 2.63
N SER A 136 28.01 47.75 3.89
CA SER A 136 29.01 47.28 4.85
C SER A 136 28.71 45.85 5.31
N ALA A 137 29.74 45.12 5.78
CA ALA A 137 29.58 43.76 6.30
C ALA A 137 28.47 43.65 7.38
N SER A 138 28.33 44.67 8.23
CA SER A 138 27.27 44.71 9.25
C SER A 138 25.87 44.87 8.67
N GLN A 139 25.72 45.60 7.54
CA GLN A 139 24.42 45.76 6.87
C GLN A 139 23.99 44.45 6.20
N ILE A 140 24.94 43.71 5.61
CA ILE A 140 24.68 42.41 4.99
C ILE A 140 24.25 41.39 6.05
N GLU A 141 24.97 41.29 7.17
CA GLU A 141 24.59 40.37 8.26
C GLU A 141 23.24 40.73 8.90
N PHE A 142 22.92 42.03 8.99
CA PHE A 142 21.60 42.47 9.43
C PHE A 142 20.49 42.02 8.47
N PHE A 143 20.71 42.16 7.16
CA PHE A 143 19.76 41.71 6.13
C PHE A 143 19.57 40.18 6.15
N ILE A 144 20.65 39.41 6.24
CA ILE A 144 20.60 37.94 6.39
C ILE A 144 19.81 37.55 7.63
N SER A 145 20.06 38.22 8.76
CA SER A 145 19.34 37.96 10.02
C SER A 145 17.85 38.26 9.90
N GLN A 146 17.49 39.35 9.20
CA GLN A 146 16.11 39.71 8.95
C GLN A 146 15.40 38.66 8.08
N LEU A 147 16.02 38.24 6.98
CA LEU A 147 15.49 37.15 6.14
C LEU A 147 15.35 35.83 6.90
N CYS A 148 16.33 35.47 7.72
CA CYS A 148 16.25 34.27 8.56
C CYS A 148 15.07 34.33 9.54
N THR A 149 14.82 35.52 10.12
CA THR A 149 13.68 35.74 11.01
C THR A 149 12.35 35.63 10.26
N GLU A 150 12.29 36.17 9.04
CA GLU A 150 11.11 36.07 8.17
C GLU A 150 10.82 34.61 7.80
N ILE A 151 11.83 33.84 7.39
CA ILE A 151 11.73 32.40 7.11
C ILE A 151 11.23 31.64 8.36
N ASP A 152 11.76 31.96 9.53
CA ASP A 152 11.32 31.34 10.79
C ASP A 152 9.85 31.66 11.13
N SER A 153 9.34 32.81 10.70
CA SER A 153 7.94 33.18 10.89
C SER A 153 6.98 32.52 9.90
N GLN A 154 7.44 32.24 8.68
CA GLN A 154 6.62 31.67 7.61
C GLN A 154 6.57 30.14 7.67
N ILE A 155 7.68 29.48 8.00
CA ILE A 155 7.76 28.02 8.07
C ILE A 155 7.47 27.58 9.51
N PRO A 156 6.41 26.82 9.80
CA PRO A 156 6.15 26.34 11.16
C PRO A 156 7.25 25.38 11.64
N GLU A 157 7.50 25.30 12.95
CA GLU A 157 8.54 24.41 13.51
C GLU A 157 8.22 22.93 13.29
N GLN A 158 6.93 22.60 13.32
CA GLN A 158 6.44 21.25 13.15
C GLN A 158 5.09 21.26 12.44
N ILE A 159 4.89 20.25 11.60
CA ILE A 159 3.58 19.95 11.03
C ILE A 159 3.03 18.73 11.75
N GLU A 160 1.86 18.89 12.34
CA GLU A 160 1.12 17.77 12.91
C GLU A 160 0.11 17.24 11.87
N VAL A 161 0.37 16.04 11.38
CA VAL A 161 -0.54 15.30 10.52
C VAL A 161 -1.44 14.46 11.41
N ASN A 162 -2.67 14.92 11.57
CA ASN A 162 -3.71 14.25 12.34
C ASN A 162 -5.05 14.32 11.60
N GLU A 163 -6.09 13.66 12.11
CA GLU A 163 -7.40 13.68 11.45
C GLU A 163 -8.00 15.09 11.34
N ALA A 164 -7.67 16.00 12.28
CA ALA A 164 -8.20 17.35 12.27
C ALA A 164 -7.55 18.21 11.17
N SER A 165 -6.27 17.99 10.86
CA SER A 165 -5.55 18.76 9.83
C SER A 165 -5.87 18.34 8.39
N LEU A 166 -6.39 17.13 8.17
CA LEU A 166 -6.73 16.61 6.83
C LEU A 166 -8.09 17.08 6.28
N GLY A 167 -8.86 17.83 7.08
CA GLY A 167 -10.20 18.27 6.75
C GLY A 167 -11.27 17.17 6.93
N PRO A 168 -12.55 17.56 7.03
CA PRO A 168 -13.63 16.64 7.41
C PRO A 168 -13.87 15.51 6.40
N GLU A 169 -13.70 15.79 5.10
CA GLU A 169 -13.92 14.80 4.04
C GLU A 169 -12.86 13.70 4.03
N THR A 170 -11.58 14.08 4.07
CA THR A 170 -10.44 13.16 4.12
C THR A 170 -10.46 12.35 5.42
N ALA A 171 -10.74 12.99 6.56
CA ALA A 171 -10.89 12.31 7.83
C ALA A 171 -12.02 11.28 7.80
N ALA A 172 -13.17 11.60 7.20
CA ALA A 172 -14.27 10.66 7.02
C ALA A 172 -13.89 9.49 6.09
N ALA A 173 -13.15 9.74 5.02
CA ALA A 173 -12.64 8.71 4.13
C ALA A 173 -11.65 7.78 4.84
N LEU A 174 -10.74 8.33 5.64
CA LEU A 174 -9.78 7.57 6.45
C LEU A 174 -10.45 6.70 7.51
N ARG A 175 -11.48 7.22 8.20
CA ARG A 175 -12.26 6.42 9.15
C ARG A 175 -12.98 5.28 8.47
N LYS A 176 -13.58 5.50 7.29
CA LYS A 176 -14.18 4.44 6.48
C LYS A 176 -13.14 3.40 6.05
N ALA A 177 -11.96 3.85 5.62
CA ALA A 177 -10.87 2.95 5.25
C ALA A 177 -10.45 2.09 6.45
N ARG A 178 -10.26 2.69 7.64
CA ARG A 178 -9.98 1.97 8.89
C ARG A 178 -11.05 0.94 9.22
N GLU A 179 -12.34 1.29 9.06
CA GLU A 179 -13.45 0.37 9.28
C GLU A 179 -13.40 -0.83 8.31
N VAL A 180 -13.19 -0.56 7.02
CA VAL A 180 -13.02 -1.59 5.99
C VAL A 180 -11.84 -2.50 6.32
N VAL A 181 -10.70 -1.93 6.71
CA VAL A 181 -9.50 -2.70 7.09
C VAL A 181 -9.76 -3.60 8.29
N SER A 182 -10.49 -3.12 9.30
CA SER A 182 -10.92 -3.92 10.43
C SER A 182 -11.78 -5.12 9.98
N TYR A 183 -12.75 -4.90 9.07
CA TYR A 183 -13.53 -6.00 8.50
C TYR A 183 -12.68 -6.98 7.68
N VAL A 184 -11.69 -6.49 6.94
CA VAL A 184 -10.76 -7.33 6.15
C VAL A 184 -9.92 -8.22 7.08
N GLN A 185 -9.38 -7.68 8.18
CA GLN A 185 -8.60 -8.44 9.15
C GLN A 185 -9.45 -9.49 9.89
N LEU A 186 -10.67 -9.12 10.29
CA LEU A 186 -11.61 -10.06 10.89
C LEU A 186 -12.02 -11.15 9.89
N GLY A 187 -12.38 -10.72 8.68
CA GLY A 187 -12.76 -11.59 7.56
C GLY A 187 -11.66 -12.60 7.24
N TYR A 188 -10.40 -12.18 7.24
CA TYR A 188 -9.25 -13.08 7.06
C TYR A 188 -9.26 -14.26 8.05
N LYS A 189 -9.36 -13.98 9.34
CA LYS A 189 -9.38 -15.01 10.40
C LYS A 189 -10.58 -15.93 10.27
N VAL A 190 -11.75 -15.36 9.99
CA VAL A 190 -13.01 -16.11 9.80
C VAL A 190 -12.93 -16.99 8.55
N LEU A 191 -12.44 -16.48 7.42
CA LEU A 191 -12.31 -17.21 6.16
C LEU A 191 -11.39 -18.42 6.30
N ILE A 192 -10.28 -18.31 7.03
CA ILE A 192 -9.42 -19.47 7.33
C ILE A 192 -10.20 -20.54 8.11
N GLY A 193 -10.92 -20.13 9.16
CA GLY A 193 -11.75 -21.05 9.94
C GLY A 193 -12.82 -21.73 9.10
N VAL A 194 -13.49 -20.98 8.22
CA VAL A 194 -14.50 -21.50 7.28
C VAL A 194 -13.88 -22.46 6.27
N ALA A 195 -12.70 -22.16 5.72
CA ALA A 195 -12.01 -23.04 4.79
C ALA A 195 -11.67 -24.40 5.43
N VAL A 196 -11.12 -24.38 6.65
CA VAL A 196 -10.83 -25.59 7.42
C VAL A 196 -12.10 -26.36 7.73
N LEU A 197 -13.16 -25.68 8.17
CA LEU A 197 -14.46 -26.29 8.43
C LEU A 197 -15.05 -26.96 7.18
N LEU A 198 -14.98 -26.31 6.02
CA LEU A 198 -15.46 -26.88 4.76
C LEU A 198 -14.68 -28.14 4.36
N VAL A 199 -13.36 -28.15 4.54
CA VAL A 199 -12.54 -29.35 4.32
C VAL A 199 -12.96 -30.47 5.27
N LEU A 200 -13.20 -30.18 6.55
CA LEU A 200 -13.70 -31.15 7.54
C LEU A 200 -15.10 -31.68 7.18
N LEU A 201 -16.01 -30.83 6.72
CA LEU A 201 -17.34 -31.24 6.26
C LEU A 201 -17.27 -32.15 5.04
N ILE A 202 -16.40 -31.85 4.07
CA ILE A 202 -16.12 -32.75 2.94
C ILE A 202 -15.59 -34.09 3.45
N ALA A 203 -14.68 -34.09 4.42
CA ALA A 203 -14.13 -35.31 5.02
C ALA A 203 -15.20 -36.16 5.73
N LEU A 204 -16.08 -35.50 6.49
CA LEU A 204 -17.18 -36.13 7.21
C LEU A 204 -18.21 -36.77 6.25
N VAL A 205 -18.64 -36.03 5.22
CA VAL A 205 -19.59 -36.54 4.20
C VAL A 205 -19.02 -37.74 3.44
N GLN A 206 -17.71 -37.72 3.18
CA GLN A 206 -17.02 -38.82 2.50
C GLN A 206 -16.64 -39.97 3.43
N TRP A 207 -17.00 -39.89 4.72
CA TRP A 207 -16.71 -40.91 5.73
C TRP A 207 -15.22 -41.28 5.75
N TRP A 208 -14.34 -40.27 5.74
CA TRP A 208 -12.88 -40.43 5.77
C TRP A 208 -12.28 -41.22 4.60
N ARG A 209 -12.98 -41.33 3.47
CA ARG A 209 -12.42 -41.91 2.23
C ARG A 209 -11.41 -40.94 1.63
N VAL A 210 -10.14 -41.12 1.99
CA VAL A 210 -9.01 -40.25 1.61
C VAL A 210 -9.04 -39.90 0.11
N LYS A 211 -9.25 -40.89 -0.76
CA LYS A 211 -9.34 -40.69 -2.22
C LYS A 211 -10.43 -39.70 -2.66
N ALA A 212 -11.62 -39.75 -2.07
CA ALA A 212 -12.68 -38.83 -2.42
C ALA A 212 -12.39 -37.43 -1.89
N ILE A 213 -11.89 -37.33 -0.66
CA ILE A 213 -11.57 -36.07 0.00
C ILE A 213 -10.50 -35.32 -0.78
N THR A 214 -9.37 -35.96 -1.09
CA THR A 214 -8.27 -35.33 -1.85
C THR A 214 -8.72 -34.88 -3.23
N ARG A 215 -9.62 -35.62 -3.88
CA ARG A 215 -10.19 -35.22 -5.17
C ARG A 215 -11.07 -33.97 -5.06
N TYR A 216 -12.02 -33.92 -4.12
CA TYR A 216 -12.94 -32.77 -4.01
C TYR A 216 -12.21 -31.51 -3.54
N VAL A 217 -11.33 -31.64 -2.54
CA VAL A 217 -10.50 -30.53 -2.08
C VAL A 217 -9.54 -30.09 -3.18
N GLY A 218 -8.90 -31.03 -3.87
CA GLY A 218 -7.99 -30.72 -4.99
C GLY A 218 -8.68 -29.98 -6.14
N ILE A 219 -9.90 -30.38 -6.52
CA ILE A 219 -10.70 -29.65 -7.51
C ILE A 219 -11.01 -28.23 -7.04
N ALA A 220 -11.42 -28.05 -5.78
CA ALA A 220 -11.72 -26.73 -5.24
C ALA A 220 -10.49 -25.80 -5.26
N PHE A 221 -9.32 -26.32 -4.88
CA PHE A 221 -8.05 -25.60 -4.95
C PHE A 221 -7.65 -25.25 -6.38
N ALA A 222 -7.79 -26.19 -7.33
CA ALA A 222 -7.48 -25.93 -8.73
C ALA A 222 -8.39 -24.86 -9.33
N VAL A 223 -9.71 -24.95 -9.09
CA VAL A 223 -10.69 -23.94 -9.53
C VAL A 223 -10.38 -22.58 -8.91
N GLY A 224 -10.18 -22.52 -7.59
CA GLY A 224 -9.84 -21.28 -6.90
C GLY A 224 -8.54 -20.66 -7.41
N GLY A 225 -7.54 -21.48 -7.70
CA GLY A 225 -6.28 -21.05 -8.31
C GLY A 225 -6.47 -20.44 -9.70
N VAL A 226 -7.17 -21.13 -10.61
CA VAL A 226 -7.48 -20.62 -11.95
C VAL A 226 -8.26 -19.30 -11.89
N VAL A 227 -9.30 -19.24 -11.06
CA VAL A 227 -10.13 -18.02 -10.91
C VAL A 227 -9.29 -16.86 -10.37
N SER A 228 -8.37 -17.11 -9.43
CA SER A 228 -7.50 -16.06 -8.88
C SER A 228 -6.54 -15.51 -9.94
N ILE A 229 -5.96 -16.38 -10.77
CA ILE A 229 -5.09 -15.98 -11.89
C ILE A 229 -5.88 -15.20 -12.95
N MET A 230 -7.09 -15.66 -13.30
CA MET A 230 -7.94 -14.92 -14.24
C MET A 230 -8.36 -13.57 -13.65
N GLY A 231 -8.64 -13.53 -12.35
CA GLY A 231 -8.98 -12.32 -11.62
C GLY A 231 -7.85 -11.28 -11.64
N SER A 232 -6.59 -11.70 -11.48
CA SER A 232 -5.44 -10.78 -11.54
C SER A 232 -5.29 -10.14 -12.92
N VAL A 233 -5.49 -10.92 -14.00
CA VAL A 233 -5.49 -10.40 -15.38
C VAL A 233 -6.68 -9.47 -15.63
N ALA A 234 -7.87 -9.84 -15.14
CA ALA A 234 -9.08 -9.04 -15.30
C ALA A 234 -9.04 -7.72 -14.50
N ALA A 235 -8.30 -7.66 -13.38
CA ALA A 235 -8.17 -6.46 -12.56
C ALA A 235 -7.72 -5.25 -13.40
N TRP A 236 -6.78 -5.43 -14.33
CA TRP A 236 -6.35 -4.37 -15.25
C TRP A 236 -7.51 -3.78 -16.06
N SER A 237 -8.37 -4.64 -16.61
CA SER A 237 -9.54 -4.22 -17.39
C SER A 237 -10.61 -3.51 -16.56
N LEU A 238 -10.70 -3.81 -15.27
CA LEU A 238 -11.63 -3.17 -14.35
C LEU A 238 -11.11 -1.82 -13.88
N VAL A 239 -9.83 -1.74 -13.49
CA VAL A 239 -9.23 -0.49 -13.02
C VAL A 239 -9.18 0.55 -14.13
N SER A 240 -8.80 0.16 -15.35
CA SER A 240 -8.82 1.06 -16.51
C SER A 240 -10.21 1.66 -16.82
N ARG A 241 -11.30 1.01 -16.39
CA ARG A 241 -12.66 1.55 -16.51
C ARG A 241 -13.09 2.42 -15.32
N ALA A 242 -12.51 2.18 -14.14
CA ALA A 242 -12.86 2.87 -12.90
C ALA A 242 -12.05 4.13 -12.67
N VAL A 243 -10.90 4.26 -13.34
CA VAL A 243 -10.01 5.42 -13.26
C VAL A 243 -10.69 6.65 -13.87
N PRO A 244 -10.87 7.74 -13.09
CA PRO A 244 -11.37 9.01 -13.62
C PRO A 244 -10.43 9.58 -14.68
N SER A 245 -10.97 10.31 -15.66
CA SER A 245 -10.17 10.96 -16.71
C SER A 245 -9.27 12.10 -16.22
N GLU A 246 -9.39 12.50 -14.95
CA GLU A 246 -8.69 13.65 -14.35
C GLU A 246 -7.41 13.27 -13.59
N ILE A 247 -6.92 12.02 -13.72
CA ILE A 247 -5.68 11.63 -13.07
C ILE A 247 -4.49 12.39 -13.68
N PRO A 248 -3.61 13.01 -12.86
CA PRO A 248 -2.38 13.62 -13.32
C PRO A 248 -1.57 12.67 -14.22
N PRO A 249 -0.97 13.17 -15.32
CA PRO A 249 -0.28 12.32 -16.30
C PRO A 249 0.86 11.49 -15.68
N GLU A 250 1.49 12.01 -14.64
CA GLU A 250 2.56 11.32 -13.89
C GLU A 250 2.06 10.06 -13.18
N ILE A 251 0.90 10.14 -12.52
CA ILE A 251 0.27 8.99 -11.87
C ILE A 251 -0.24 8.02 -12.94
N ALA A 252 -0.84 8.53 -14.01
CA ALA A 252 -1.35 7.71 -15.11
C ALA A 252 -0.24 6.86 -15.77
N ALA A 253 0.97 7.41 -15.91
CA ALA A 253 2.11 6.69 -16.48
C ALA A 253 2.61 5.55 -15.58
N LYS A 254 2.49 5.68 -14.26
CA LYS A 254 2.95 4.68 -13.27
C LYS A 254 1.86 3.71 -12.83
N LEU A 255 0.59 4.03 -13.10
CA LEU A 255 -0.56 3.21 -12.77
C LEU A 255 -0.49 1.75 -13.26
N PRO A 256 0.00 1.44 -14.49
CA PRO A 256 0.19 0.05 -14.91
C PRO A 256 1.12 -0.74 -14.01
N GLN A 257 2.21 -0.11 -13.58
CA GLN A 257 3.18 -0.73 -12.69
C GLN A 257 2.58 -0.95 -11.30
N LEU A 258 1.89 0.06 -10.76
CA LEU A 258 1.17 -0.04 -9.49
C LEU A 258 0.18 -1.21 -9.48
N ILE A 259 -0.63 -1.35 -10.53
CA ILE A 259 -1.61 -2.45 -10.62
C ILE A 259 -0.91 -3.81 -10.76
N SER A 260 0.18 -3.89 -11.52
CA SER A 260 0.99 -5.10 -11.61
C SER A 260 1.53 -5.50 -10.23
N ASP A 261 2.07 -4.55 -9.49
CA ASP A 261 2.68 -4.79 -8.18
C ASP A 261 1.61 -5.16 -7.13
N LEU A 262 0.42 -4.55 -7.20
CA LEU A 262 -0.74 -4.90 -6.36
C LEU A 262 -1.32 -6.29 -6.67
N THR A 263 -1.25 -6.75 -7.92
CA THR A 263 -1.85 -8.03 -8.35
C THR A 263 -0.87 -9.21 -8.26
N HIS A 264 0.43 -8.94 -8.13
CA HIS A 264 1.46 -9.97 -8.05
C HIS A 264 1.27 -10.96 -6.88
N PRO A 265 0.90 -10.54 -5.65
CA PRO A 265 0.60 -11.48 -4.58
C PRO A 265 -0.58 -12.40 -4.94
N LEU A 266 -1.66 -11.85 -5.50
CA LEU A 266 -2.84 -12.63 -5.89
C LEU A 266 -2.49 -13.71 -6.92
N GLN A 267 -1.65 -13.37 -7.90
CA GLN A 267 -1.16 -14.32 -8.90
C GLN A 267 -0.30 -15.42 -8.24
N THR A 268 0.59 -15.05 -7.33
CA THR A 268 1.43 -16.00 -6.57
C THR A 268 0.56 -16.98 -5.78
N TYR A 269 -0.46 -16.50 -5.08
CA TYR A 269 -1.44 -17.35 -4.38
C TYR A 269 -2.23 -18.23 -5.33
N GLY A 270 -2.69 -17.68 -6.46
CA GLY A 270 -3.42 -18.43 -7.47
C GLY A 270 -2.61 -19.60 -8.03
N VAL A 271 -1.33 -19.37 -8.34
CA VAL A 271 -0.40 -20.44 -8.79
C VAL A 271 -0.17 -21.48 -7.69
N ALA A 272 0.05 -21.05 -6.44
CA ALA A 272 0.25 -21.97 -5.33
C ALA A 272 -0.98 -22.87 -5.10
N PHE A 273 -2.19 -22.31 -5.13
CA PHE A 273 -3.43 -23.09 -5.03
C PHE A 273 -3.64 -24.03 -6.20
N LEU A 274 -3.32 -23.59 -7.42
CA LEU A 274 -3.42 -24.43 -8.60
C LEU A 274 -2.48 -25.65 -8.51
N ILE A 275 -1.22 -25.44 -8.15
CA ILE A 275 -0.24 -26.52 -7.96
C ILE A 275 -0.70 -27.48 -6.87
N ALA A 276 -1.09 -26.96 -5.70
CA ALA A 276 -1.60 -27.78 -4.60
C ALA A 276 -2.83 -28.60 -5.03
N GLY A 277 -3.75 -27.98 -5.77
CA GLY A 277 -4.94 -28.63 -6.31
C GLY A 277 -4.60 -29.79 -7.26
N VAL A 278 -3.70 -29.56 -8.22
CA VAL A 278 -3.24 -30.59 -9.18
C VAL A 278 -2.55 -31.75 -8.46
N VAL A 279 -1.67 -31.47 -7.49
CA VAL A 279 -0.99 -32.50 -6.68
C VAL A 279 -2.01 -33.33 -5.91
N LEU A 280 -3.00 -32.71 -5.27
CA LEU A 280 -4.06 -33.42 -4.53
C LEU A 280 -4.92 -34.30 -5.45
N ILE A 281 -5.22 -33.82 -6.66
CA ILE A 281 -5.95 -34.60 -7.68
C ILE A 281 -5.10 -35.80 -8.12
N ALA A 282 -3.81 -35.61 -8.41
CA ALA A 282 -2.91 -36.69 -8.80
C ALA A 282 -2.76 -37.75 -7.70
N LEU A 283 -2.60 -37.32 -6.44
CA LEU A 283 -2.57 -38.21 -5.28
C LEU A 283 -3.87 -39.01 -5.13
N SER A 284 -5.02 -38.41 -5.43
CA SER A 284 -6.30 -39.12 -5.43
C SER A 284 -6.36 -40.28 -6.42
N VAL A 285 -5.61 -40.19 -7.54
CA VAL A 285 -5.53 -41.27 -8.54
C VAL A 285 -4.61 -42.39 -8.04
N ILE A 286 -3.46 -42.03 -7.46
CA ILE A 286 -2.42 -42.97 -7.00
C ILE A 286 -2.87 -43.77 -5.76
N LEU A 287 -3.63 -43.15 -4.86
CA LEU A 287 -4.09 -43.84 -3.64
C LEU A 287 -5.03 -45.00 -4.00
N LYS A 288 -4.54 -46.24 -3.76
CA LYS A 288 -5.28 -47.49 -3.96
C LYS A 288 -6.47 -47.56 -2.99
N SER A 289 -7.64 -47.93 -3.49
CA SER A 289 -8.83 -48.07 -2.64
C SER A 289 -8.62 -49.26 -1.68
N PRO A 290 -8.74 -49.09 -0.35
CA PRO A 290 -8.45 -50.15 0.65
C PRO A 290 -9.47 -51.31 0.67
N GLY A 291 -10.08 -51.66 -0.46
CA GLY A 291 -11.09 -52.72 -0.58
C GLY A 291 -10.79 -53.79 -1.63
N ALA A 292 -9.57 -53.87 -2.16
CA ALA A 292 -9.23 -54.81 -3.23
C ALA A 292 -8.44 -56.06 -2.76
N GLU A 293 -8.31 -56.30 -1.45
CA GLU A 293 -7.53 -57.43 -0.88
C GLU A 293 -8.35 -58.43 -0.06
N TYR A 294 -9.68 -58.43 -0.19
CA TYR A 294 -10.54 -59.52 0.31
C TYR A 294 -11.30 -60.16 -0.84
N HIS A 295 -10.57 -60.85 -1.73
CA HIS A 295 -11.10 -61.89 -2.60
C HIS A 295 -10.04 -62.95 -2.83
#